data_AF-A0A560DB59-F1
#
_entry.id   AF-A0A560DB59-F1
#
_cell.length_a   1.000
_cell.length_b   1.000
_cell.length_c   1.000
_cell.angle_alpha   90.00
_cell.angle_beta   90.00
_cell.angle_gamma   90.00
#
_symmetry.space_group_name_H-M   'P 1'
#
loop_
_entity.id
_entity.type
_entity.pdbx_description
1 polymer ?
#
loop_
_entity_poly.entity_id
_entity_poly.type
_entity_poly.pdbx_seq_one_letter_code
_entity_poly.pdbx_strand_id
1 'polypeptide(L)' 'MDEYYFVWIRGLDGRPKPQIWAADQFDGPEWRFRRVIARRVLVAEERRMGVDGLAKLFPAPPNQNDC' A
#
# COMPACT_ATOMS: atom_id res chain seq x y z
N MET A 1 -3.98 -14.28 13.01
CA MET A 1 -4.28 -12.84 12.94
C MET A 1 -4.01 -12.43 11.52
N ASP A 2 -5.02 -12.54 10.66
CA ASP A 2 -4.90 -12.28 9.22
C ASP A 2 -5.09 -10.79 8.94
N GLU A 3 -4.26 -9.96 9.57
CA GLU A 3 -4.26 -8.53 9.33
C GLU A 3 -3.55 -8.27 8.00
N TYR A 4 -4.29 -7.74 7.04
CA TYR A 4 -3.75 -7.25 5.79
C TYR A 4 -3.62 -5.74 5.86
N TYR A 5 -2.66 -5.22 5.14
CA TYR A 5 -2.39 -3.81 5.04
C TYR A 5 -2.34 -3.43 3.58
N PHE A 6 -3.02 -2.34 3.28
CA PHE A 6 -2.89 -1.67 2.01
C PHE A 6 -1.73 -0.70 2.09
N VAL A 7 -0.74 -0.93 1.26
CA VAL A 7 0.43 -0.07 1.15
C VAL A 7 0.52 0.52 -0.23
N TRP A 8 0.93 1.77 -0.27
CA TRP A 8 1.40 2.42 -1.47
C TRP A 8 2.91 2.39 -1.45
N ILE A 9 3.50 1.82 -2.50
CA ILE A 9 4.94 1.81 -2.72
C ILE A 9 5.27 2.76 -3.85
N ARG A 10 6.36 3.53 -3.71
CA ARG A 10 6.83 4.37 -4.81
C ARG A 10 7.63 3.52 -5.78
N GLY A 11 7.06 3.25 -6.95
CA GLY A 11 7.78 2.58 -8.03
C GLY A 11 8.96 3.43 -8.51
N LEU A 12 9.96 2.79 -9.11
CA LEU A 12 11.08 3.48 -9.77
C LEU A 12 10.62 4.39 -10.92
N ASP A 13 9.44 4.10 -11.49
CA ASP A 13 8.73 4.91 -12.49
C ASP A 13 8.13 6.21 -11.90
N GLY A 14 8.31 6.46 -10.60
CA GLY A 14 7.72 7.59 -9.89
C GLY A 14 6.23 7.46 -9.60
N ARG A 15 5.54 6.47 -10.21
CA ARG A 15 4.12 6.20 -9.95
C ARG A 15 3.93 5.42 -8.65
N PRO A 16 3.01 5.85 -7.78
CA PRO A 16 2.62 5.07 -6.61
C PRO A 16 1.92 3.80 -7.09
N LYS A 17 2.34 2.65 -6.57
CA LYS A 17 1.73 1.34 -6.86
C LYS A 17 1.01 0.84 -5.61
N PRO A 18 -0.29 0.54 -5.71
CA PRO A 18 -1.04 0.00 -4.60
C PRO A 18 -0.69 -1.49 -4.47
N GLN A 19 -0.45 -1.95 -3.24
CA GLN A 19 -0.11 -3.33 -2.96
C GLN A 19 -0.72 -3.76 -1.63
N ILE A 20 -1.14 -5.01 -1.54
CA ILE A 20 -1.69 -5.58 -0.30
C ILE A 20 -0.64 -6.48 0.31
N TRP A 21 -0.31 -6.22 1.56
CA TRP A 21 0.71 -6.94 2.31
C TRP A 21 0.08 -7.55 3.55
N ALA A 22 0.43 -8.78 3.89
CA ALA A 22 0.06 -9.33 5.20
C ALA A 22 0.91 -8.70 6.31
N ALA A 23 0.43 -8.72 7.57
CA ALA A 23 1.19 -8.32 8.76
C ALA A 23 2.59 -8.95 8.79
N ASP A 24 2.65 -10.23 8.40
CA ASP A 24 3.88 -11.03 8.32
C ASP A 24 4.93 -10.43 7.37
N GLN A 25 4.50 -9.75 6.29
CA GLN A 25 5.40 -9.09 5.35
C GLN A 25 6.01 -7.78 5.88
N PHE A 26 5.49 -7.25 6.99
CA PHE A 26 6.09 -6.10 7.67
C PHE A 26 7.15 -6.50 8.69
N ASP A 27 7.25 -7.79 9.03
CA ASP A 27 8.27 -8.27 9.96
C ASP A 27 9.67 -8.32 9.29
N GLY A 28 9.71 -8.51 7.97
CA GLY A 28 10.94 -8.58 7.19
C GLY A 28 11.53 -7.22 6.75
N PRO A 29 12.79 -7.15 6.34
CA PRO A 29 13.41 -5.92 5.85
C PRO A 29 12.83 -5.40 4.51
N GLU A 30 12.02 -6.20 3.80
CA GLU A 30 11.44 -5.88 2.50
C GLU A 30 10.58 -4.60 2.49
N TRP A 31 9.86 -4.29 3.57
CA TRP A 31 9.06 -3.05 3.66
C TRP A 31 9.93 -1.80 3.67
N ARG A 32 11.16 -1.87 4.20
CA ARG A 32 12.12 -0.75 4.16
C ARG A 32 12.69 -0.56 2.76
N PHE A 33 12.86 -1.63 1.98
CA PHE A 33 13.40 -1.55 0.61
C PHE A 33 12.40 -1.01 -0.41
N ARG A 34 11.11 -1.29 -0.23
CA ARG A 34 10.06 -0.95 -1.22
C ARG A 34 9.62 0.52 -1.24
N ARG A 35 10.27 1.42 -0.47
CA ARG A 35 9.89 2.85 -0.37
C ARG A 35 8.37 3.02 -0.18
N VAL A 36 7.85 2.39 0.87
CA VAL A 36 6.45 2.54 1.27
C VAL A 36 6.17 4.00 1.59
N ILE A 37 5.26 4.63 0.86
CA ILE A 37 4.87 6.03 1.04
C ILE A 37 3.59 6.18 1.86
N ALA A 38 2.73 5.16 1.85
CA ALA A 38 1.55 5.10 2.72
C ALA A 38 1.27 3.66 3.11
N ARG A 39 0.77 3.45 4.33
CA ARG A 39 0.30 2.15 4.81
C ARG A 39 -1.01 2.34 5.58
N ARG A 40 -1.93 1.42 5.41
CA ARG A 40 -3.24 1.41 6.07
C ARG A 40 -3.64 -0.01 6.40
N VAL A 41 -4.13 -0.25 7.62
CA VAL A 41 -4.71 -1.54 8.00
C VAL A 41 -5.98 -1.74 7.18
N LEU A 42 -6.13 -2.91 6.55
CA LEU A 42 -7.36 -3.33 5.90
C LEU A 42 -8.25 -4.05 6.89
N VAL A 43 -9.48 -3.60 6.99
CA VAL A 43 -10.52 -4.35 7.68
C VAL A 43 -11.03 -5.49 6.79
N ALA A 44 -11.64 -6.51 7.39
CA ALA A 44 -12.09 -7.71 6.69
C ALA A 44 -13.04 -7.40 5.50
N GLU A 45 -13.83 -6.33 5.59
CA GLU A 45 -14.73 -5.87 4.53
C GLU A 45 -13.96 -5.28 3.33
N GLU A 46 -12.92 -4.50 3.61
CA GLU A 46 -12.07 -3.86 2.61
C GLU A 46 -11.16 -4.85 1.88
N ARG A 47 -10.73 -5.93 2.58
CA ARG A 47 -10.00 -7.04 1.97
C ARG A 47 -10.76 -7.67 0.79
N ARG A 48 -12.10 -7.69 0.84
CA ARG A 48 -12.94 -8.23 -0.25
C ARG A 48 -13.02 -7.32 -1.47
N MET A 49 -12.73 -6.03 -1.35
CA MET A 49 -12.78 -5.07 -2.46
C MET A 49 -11.56 -5.18 -3.40
N GLY A 50 -10.49 -5.85 -2.97
CA GLY A 50 -9.27 -5.99 -3.75
C GLY A 50 -8.50 -4.68 -3.91
N VAL A 51 -7.30 -4.78 -4.49
CA VAL A 51 -6.36 -3.64 -4.59
C VAL A 51 -6.89 -2.47 -5.43
N ASP A 52 -7.72 -2.75 -6.44
CA ASP A 52 -8.29 -1.73 -7.33
C ASP A 52 -9.38 -0.89 -6.63
N GLY A 53 -10.29 -1.56 -5.91
CA GLY A 53 -11.31 -0.88 -5.10
C GLY A 53 -10.68 -0.03 -3.99
N LEU A 54 -9.62 -0.54 -3.36
CA LEU A 54 -8.84 0.20 -2.38
C LEU A 54 -8.11 1.39 -2.97
N ALA A 55 -7.54 1.26 -4.16
CA ALA A 55 -6.89 2.37 -4.85
C ALA A 55 -7.89 3.46 -5.25
N LYS A 56 -9.15 3.12 -5.51
CA LYS A 56 -10.24 4.08 -5.74
C LYS A 56 -10.71 4.77 -4.46
N LEU A 57 -10.82 4.04 -3.36
CA LEU A 57 -11.24 4.59 -2.06
C LEU A 57 -10.15 5.43 -1.41
N PHE A 58 -8.91 4.98 -1.51
CA PHE A 58 -7.73 5.63 -0.95
C PHE A 58 -6.76 5.94 -2.08
N PRO A 59 -7.00 7.03 -2.84
CA PRO A 59 -6.08 7.46 -3.87
C PRO A 59 -4.69 7.68 -3.27
N ALA A 60 -3.66 7.39 -4.06
CA ALA A 60 -2.29 7.61 -3.63
C ALA A 60 -2.07 9.09 -3.28
N PRO A 61 -1.27 9.40 -2.25
CA PRO A 61 -0.88 10.77 -1.99
C PRO A 61 -0.21 11.36 -3.24
N PRO A 62 -0.49 12.63 -3.59
CA PRO A 62 0.09 13.26 -4.77
C PRO A 62 1.61 13.18 -4.67
N ASN A 63 2.24 12.79 -5.77
CA ASN A 63 3.69 12.75 -5.88
C ASN A 63 4.19 14.17 -5.52
N GLN A 64 4.90 14.35 -4.41
CA GLN A 64 5.50 15.64 -4.03
C GLN A 64 6.65 16.06 -4.99
N ASN A 65 6.60 15.68 -6.27
CA ASN A 65 7.53 16.06 -7.32
C ASN A 65 6.82 16.82 -8.46
N ASP A 66 5.63 17.35 -8.20
CA ASP A 66 5.03 18.40 -9.03
C ASP A 66 5.29 19.74 -8.32
N CYS A 67 6.50 20.27 -8.51
CA CYS A 67 6.87 21.66 -8.27
C CYS A 67 7.79 22.10 -9.41
#